data_AF-A0A8H7UV62-F1
#
_entry.id   AF-A0A8H7UV62-F1
#
_cell.length_a   1.000
_cell.length_b   1.000
_cell.length_c   1.000
_cell.angle_alpha   90.00
_cell.angle_beta   90.00
_cell.angle_gamma   90.00
#
_symmetry.space_group_name_H-M   'P 1'
#
loop_
_entity.id
_entity.type
_entity.pdbx_description
1 polymer ?
#
loop_
_entity_poly.entity_id
_entity_poly.type
_entity_poly.pdbx_seq_one_letter_code
_entity_poly.pdbx_strand_id
1 'polypeptide(L)'
;MNFILHMLTKAPKKIAPVAKKYNVNERNGQRWWDQYKKDPNTSFLPKARGDRRNLHEEHQAFLTDLLDENPSTNIEQALEQSTTTFDDLQVGKSAIHKSIRDDMGFTFKRAAFHSLKRNDEGDIEARYEWAKKTMELDMSFLIKLCAISAYAAVNISIRTPNVPTTQLVPVEVGKKRSLATEKLRNQNQKELLQTITCAS
;
A
#
# COMPACT_ATOMS: atom_id res chain seq x y z
N MET A 1 -4.61 42.14 6.80
CA MET A 1 -3.14 42.11 6.62
C MET A 1 -2.55 41.12 7.61
N ASN A 2 -1.68 40.21 7.16
CA ASN A 2 -0.91 39.34 8.05
C ASN A 2 0.34 40.08 8.58
N PHE A 3 0.99 39.54 9.61
CA PHE A 3 2.20 40.12 10.21
C PHE A 3 3.29 40.39 9.18
N ILE A 4 3.57 39.40 8.31
CA ILE A 4 4.64 39.47 7.29
C ILE A 4 4.39 40.60 6.29
N LEU A 5 3.17 40.71 5.73
CA LEU A 5 2.82 41.75 4.78
C LEU A 5 2.90 43.15 5.41
N HIS A 6 2.57 43.28 6.70
CA HIS A 6 2.74 44.53 7.42
C HIS A 6 4.22 44.90 7.60
N MET A 7 5.08 43.91 7.88
CA MET A 7 6.52 44.12 7.98
C MET A 7 7.13 44.56 6.65
N LEU A 8 6.72 43.93 5.54
CA LEU A 8 7.21 44.26 4.18
C LEU A 8 6.73 45.63 3.69
N THR A 9 5.48 46.00 3.97
CA THR A 9 4.89 47.26 3.46
C THR A 9 5.27 48.48 4.29
N LYS A 10 5.43 48.33 5.61
CA LYS A 10 5.65 49.47 6.52
C LYS A 10 7.06 49.55 7.11
N ALA A 11 7.88 48.51 6.97
CA ALA A 11 9.25 48.43 7.50
C ALA A 11 9.42 49.09 8.89
N PRO A 12 8.64 48.67 9.91
CA PRO A 12 8.57 49.37 11.18
C PRO A 12 9.91 49.30 11.94
N LYS A 13 10.32 50.42 12.56
CA LYS A 13 11.54 50.49 13.39
C LYS A 13 11.50 49.57 14.62
N LYS A 14 10.30 49.30 15.16
CA LYS A 14 10.09 48.42 16.32
C LYS A 14 9.19 47.25 15.93
N ILE A 15 9.72 46.03 15.97
CA ILE A 15 9.02 44.82 15.53
C ILE A 15 8.12 44.22 16.62
N ALA A 16 8.55 44.23 17.88
CA ALA A 16 7.81 43.67 19.01
C ALA A 16 6.34 44.15 19.14
N PRO A 17 6.03 45.46 19.10
CA PRO A 17 4.64 45.92 19.20
C PRO A 17 3.78 45.49 18.01
N VAL A 18 4.39 45.37 16.84
CA VAL A 18 3.72 44.87 15.63
C VAL A 18 3.44 43.38 15.76
N ALA A 19 4.41 42.59 16.22
CA ALA A 19 4.24 41.15 16.47
C ALA A 19 3.09 40.89 17.45
N LYS A 20 3.07 41.63 18.57
CA LYS A 20 2.00 41.56 19.56
C LYS A 20 0.63 41.90 18.99
N LYS A 21 0.54 42.94 18.14
CA LYS A 21 -0.70 43.34 17.45
C LYS A 21 -1.27 42.23 16.57
N TYR A 22 -0.41 41.43 15.96
CA TYR A 22 -0.81 40.30 15.10
C TYR A 22 -0.79 38.95 15.83
N ASN A 23 -0.77 38.95 17.17
CA ASN A 23 -0.74 37.75 18.00
C ASN A 23 0.44 36.80 17.71
N VAL A 24 1.58 37.36 17.27
CA VAL A 24 2.84 36.64 17.09
C VAL A 24 3.71 36.90 18.31
N ASN A 25 4.35 35.86 18.85
CA ASN A 25 5.32 36.01 19.94
C ASN A 25 6.39 37.05 19.55
N GLU A 26 6.61 38.04 20.42
CA GLU A 26 7.51 39.17 20.15
C GLU A 26 8.92 38.73 19.73
N ARG A 27 9.46 37.69 20.41
CA ARG A 27 10.78 37.10 20.11
C ARG A 27 10.81 36.41 18.76
N ASN A 28 9.73 35.71 18.39
CA ASN A 28 9.62 35.07 17.09
C ASN A 28 9.50 36.11 15.96
N GLY A 29 8.70 37.15 16.17
CA GLY A 29 8.53 38.23 15.19
C GLY A 29 9.83 38.99 14.93
N GLN A 30 10.59 39.32 15.98
CA GLN A 30 11.93 39.91 15.86
C GLN A 30 12.89 38.98 15.11
N ARG A 31 12.97 37.70 15.52
CA ARG A 31 13.83 36.71 14.90
C ARG A 31 13.55 36.54 13.40
N TRP A 32 12.28 36.47 13.01
CA TRP A 32 11.88 36.36 11.60
C TRP A 32 12.30 37.60 10.79
N TRP A 33 12.15 38.79 11.36
CA TRP A 33 12.57 40.03 10.69
C TRP A 33 14.09 40.15 10.54
N ASP A 34 14.85 39.74 11.56
CA ASP A 34 16.31 39.73 11.50
C ASP A 34 16.82 38.68 10.50
N GLN A 35 16.15 37.53 10.41
CA GLN A 35 16.44 36.51 9.40
C GLN A 35 16.15 37.02 7.98
N TYR A 36 15.02 37.71 7.79
CA TYR A 36 14.66 38.35 6.53
C TYR A 36 15.66 39.44 6.11
N LYS A 37 16.13 40.27 7.04
CA LYS A 37 17.17 41.28 6.75
C LYS A 37 18.50 40.68 6.31
N LYS A 38 18.85 39.51 6.86
CA LYS A 38 20.09 38.81 6.51
C LYS A 38 19.99 38.15 5.14
N ASP A 39 18.88 37.47 4.88
CA ASP A 39 18.59 36.86 3.60
C ASP A 39 17.06 36.75 3.39
N PRO A 40 16.49 37.56 2.48
CA PRO A 40 15.07 37.55 2.15
C PRO A 40 14.54 36.19 1.65
N ASN A 41 15.41 35.33 1.12
CA ASN A 41 15.03 34.03 0.56
C ASN A 41 15.06 32.90 1.60
N THR A 42 15.72 33.11 2.75
CA THR A 42 15.96 32.06 3.77
C THR A 42 14.88 32.05 4.87
N SER A 43 14.07 33.10 5.01
CA SER A 43 13.18 33.29 6.17
C SER A 43 11.95 32.37 6.25
N PHE A 44 11.66 31.57 5.21
CA PHE A 44 10.46 30.73 5.16
C PHE A 44 10.72 29.23 4.97
N LEU A 45 11.98 28.82 4.89
CA LEU A 45 12.28 27.39 4.82
C LEU A 45 12.11 26.78 6.21
N PRO A 46 11.24 25.76 6.39
CA PRO A 46 11.21 25.01 7.62
C PRO A 46 12.62 24.47 7.89
N LYS A 47 13.07 24.56 9.14
CA LYS A 47 14.38 24.00 9.52
C LYS A 47 14.39 22.55 9.07
N ALA A 48 15.33 22.18 8.20
CA ALA A 48 15.52 20.79 7.81
C ALA A 48 15.62 19.97 9.11
N ARG A 49 14.68 19.04 9.30
CA ARG A 49 14.87 18.01 10.33
C ARG A 49 16.15 17.29 9.92
N GLY A 50 17.10 17.20 10.85
CA GLY A 50 18.42 16.62 10.55
C GLY A 50 18.28 15.30 9.81
N ASP A 51 19.20 15.06 8.90
CA ASP A 51 19.24 13.84 8.11
C ASP A 51 19.37 12.64 9.05
N ARG A 52 18.23 11.98 9.30
CA ARG A 52 18.16 10.72 10.04
C ARG A 52 18.03 9.60 9.02
N ARG A 53 18.88 9.61 7.98
CA ARG A 53 19.04 8.46 7.11
C ARG A 53 19.61 7.34 7.97
N ASN A 54 18.71 6.48 8.45
CA ASN A 54 19.07 5.31 9.23
C ASN A 54 19.61 4.19 8.33
N LEU A 55 19.42 4.29 7.01
CA LEU A 55 19.97 3.37 6.03
C LEU A 55 20.94 4.10 5.09
N HIS A 56 22.16 3.60 5.03
CA HIS A 56 23.22 3.98 4.10
C HIS A 56 23.12 3.18 2.81
N GLU A 57 23.96 3.54 1.83
CA GLU A 57 24.02 2.90 0.51
C GLU A 57 24.28 1.39 0.59
N GLU A 58 25.11 0.93 1.53
CA GLU A 58 25.40 -0.50 1.73
C GLU A 58 24.14 -1.30 2.13
N HIS A 59 23.32 -0.76 3.04
CA HIS A 59 22.08 -1.42 3.44
C HIS A 59 21.04 -1.40 2.31
N GLN A 60 21.04 -0.36 1.47
CA GLN A 60 20.16 -0.29 0.30
C GLN A 60 20.56 -1.30 -0.77
N ALA A 61 21.87 -1.50 -1.00
CA ALA A 61 22.37 -2.52 -1.91
C ALA A 61 21.92 -3.92 -1.45
N PHE A 62 22.12 -4.25 -0.17
CA PHE A 62 21.65 -5.52 0.39
C PHE A 62 20.14 -5.73 0.22
N LEU A 63 19.33 -4.69 0.49
CA LEU A 63 17.89 -4.76 0.30
C LEU A 63 17.50 -4.93 -1.18
N THR A 64 18.28 -4.39 -2.12
CA THR A 64 18.04 -4.56 -3.55
C THR A 64 18.28 -6.01 -3.97
N ASP A 65 19.43 -6.57 -3.60
CA ASP A 65 19.79 -7.95 -3.89
C ASP A 65 18.76 -8.92 -3.32
N LEU A 66 18.32 -8.68 -2.07
CA LEU A 66 17.29 -9.48 -1.42
C LEU A 66 15.94 -9.46 -2.16
N LEU A 67 15.53 -8.29 -2.66
CA LEU A 67 14.27 -8.14 -3.39
C LEU A 67 14.35 -8.71 -4.81
N ASP A 68 15.51 -8.67 -5.44
CA ASP A 68 15.74 -9.27 -6.76
C ASP A 68 15.77 -10.80 -6.68
N GLU A 69 16.38 -11.38 -5.64
CA GLU A 69 16.37 -12.81 -5.38
C GLU A 69 14.96 -13.33 -5.05
N ASN A 70 14.23 -12.60 -4.21
CA ASN A 70 12.87 -12.95 -3.83
C ASN A 70 11.94 -11.73 -3.81
N PRO A 71 11.23 -11.47 -4.94
CA PRO A 71 10.30 -10.35 -5.04
C PRO A 71 9.08 -10.43 -4.11
N SER A 72 8.84 -11.59 -3.50
CA SER A 72 7.75 -11.81 -2.55
C SER A 72 8.15 -11.54 -1.10
N THR A 73 9.39 -11.10 -0.86
CA THR A 73 9.91 -10.79 0.47
C THR A 73 9.05 -9.72 1.14
N ASN A 74 8.60 -10.03 2.35
CA ASN A 74 7.82 -9.09 3.14
C ASN A 74 8.74 -8.12 3.91
N ILE A 75 8.18 -7.00 4.40
CA ILE A 75 8.96 -5.97 5.09
C ILE A 75 9.54 -6.49 6.42
N GLU A 76 8.88 -7.44 7.07
CA GLU A 76 9.36 -8.02 8.34
C GLU A 76 10.56 -8.94 8.10
N GLN A 77 10.53 -9.74 7.04
CA GLN A 77 11.64 -10.56 6.58
C GLN A 77 12.81 -9.68 6.15
N ALA A 78 12.55 -8.64 5.35
CA ALA A 78 13.58 -7.68 4.95
C ALA A 78 14.22 -6.99 6.17
N LEU A 79 13.43 -6.65 7.19
CA LEU A 79 13.94 -6.11 8.45
C LEU A 79 14.80 -7.14 9.19
N GLU A 80 14.30 -8.36 9.40
CA GLU A 80 14.98 -9.42 10.13
C GLU A 80 16.33 -9.76 9.47
N GLN A 81 16.33 -9.94 8.16
CA GLN A 81 17.54 -10.21 7.37
C GLN A 81 18.50 -9.03 7.44
N SER A 82 18.02 -7.78 7.32
CA SER A 82 18.88 -6.60 7.45
C SER A 82 19.52 -6.50 8.83
N THR A 83 18.75 -6.73 9.91
CA THR A 83 19.28 -6.67 11.29
C THR A 83 20.17 -7.85 11.65
N THR A 84 20.03 -8.97 10.94
CA THR A 84 20.89 -10.15 11.13
C THR A 84 22.21 -10.01 10.37
N THR A 85 22.19 -9.35 9.21
CA THR A 85 23.40 -9.06 8.43
C THR A 85 24.18 -7.88 8.99
N PHE A 86 23.50 -6.88 9.54
CA PHE A 86 24.09 -5.67 10.09
C PHE A 86 23.75 -5.53 11.58
N ASP A 87 24.64 -6.01 12.45
CA ASP A 87 24.46 -6.02 13.92
C ASP A 87 24.32 -4.61 14.52
N ASP A 88 24.86 -3.59 13.85
CA ASP A 88 24.80 -2.18 14.26
C ASP A 88 23.51 -1.47 13.80
N LEU A 89 22.71 -2.11 12.94
CA LEU A 89 21.55 -1.50 12.31
C LEU A 89 20.33 -1.48 13.24
N GLN A 90 20.17 -0.41 14.01
CA GLN A 90 18.97 -0.18 14.82
C GLN A 90 17.87 0.55 14.03
N VAL A 91 17.13 -0.21 13.23
CA VAL A 91 16.09 0.30 12.34
C VAL A 91 14.73 -0.34 12.62
N GLY A 92 13.65 0.44 12.54
CA GLY A 92 12.28 -0.05 12.65
C GLY A 92 11.65 -0.38 11.29
N LYS A 93 10.57 -1.18 11.32
CA LYS A 93 9.77 -1.57 10.13
C LYS A 93 9.38 -0.38 9.22
N SER A 94 9.04 0.76 9.83
CA SER A 94 8.65 1.96 9.09
C SER A 94 9.80 2.60 8.30
N ALA A 95 11.02 2.51 8.82
CA ALA A 95 12.21 3.03 8.16
C ALA A 95 12.63 2.14 6.99
N ILE A 96 12.58 0.80 7.14
CA ILE A 96 12.76 -0.13 6.01
C ILE A 96 11.72 0.13 4.92
N HIS A 97 10.43 0.18 5.30
CA HIS A 97 9.35 0.46 4.33
C HIS A 97 9.57 1.79 3.59
N LYS A 98 9.98 2.84 4.32
CA LYS A 98 10.26 4.15 3.74
C LYS A 98 11.47 4.10 2.80
N SER A 99 12.55 3.42 3.19
CA SER A 99 13.74 3.26 2.36
C SER A 99 13.41 2.55 1.05
N ILE A 100 12.70 1.42 1.13
CA ILE A 100 12.30 0.65 -0.06
C ILE A 100 11.40 1.47 -0.99
N ARG A 101 10.46 2.23 -0.43
CA ARG A 101 9.49 3.01 -1.21
C ARG A 101 10.07 4.31 -1.77
N ASP A 102 10.68 5.12 -0.91
CA ASP A 102 11.04 6.50 -1.20
C ASP A 102 12.46 6.60 -1.76
N ASP A 103 13.41 5.84 -1.20
CA ASP A 103 14.83 5.93 -1.60
C ASP A 103 15.15 4.99 -2.77
N MET A 104 14.60 3.77 -2.75
CA MET A 104 14.85 2.74 -3.78
C MET A 104 13.78 2.72 -4.89
N GLY A 105 12.66 3.42 -4.74
CA GLY A 105 11.61 3.54 -5.77
C GLY A 105 10.74 2.31 -5.99
N PHE A 106 10.74 1.32 -5.08
CA PHE A 106 9.90 0.13 -5.20
C PHE A 106 8.44 0.43 -4.82
N THR A 107 7.52 -0.35 -5.40
CA THR A 107 6.09 -0.29 -5.07
C THR A 107 5.61 -1.61 -4.48
N PHE A 108 5.00 -1.56 -3.31
CA PHE A 108 4.35 -2.73 -2.71
C PHE A 108 3.05 -3.07 -3.43
N LYS A 109 2.96 -4.28 -3.97
CA LYS A 109 1.73 -4.83 -4.55
C LYS A 109 1.16 -5.91 -3.63
N ARG A 110 -0.16 -6.06 -3.68
CA ARG A 110 -0.83 -7.18 -3.00
C ARG A 110 -0.48 -8.48 -3.72
N ALA A 111 -0.02 -9.48 -2.98
CA ALA A 111 0.22 -10.82 -3.53
C ALA A 111 -1.08 -11.41 -4.11
N ALA A 112 -0.99 -11.93 -5.33
CA ALA A 112 -2.08 -12.65 -5.97
C ALA A 112 -1.88 -14.15 -5.72
N PHE A 113 -2.83 -14.76 -5.01
CA PHE A 113 -2.78 -16.20 -4.75
C PHE A 113 -3.49 -16.95 -5.87
N HIS A 114 -2.82 -17.98 -6.39
CA HIS A 114 -3.39 -18.93 -7.34
C HIS A 114 -3.41 -20.32 -6.73
N SER A 115 -4.30 -21.20 -7.22
CA SER A 115 -4.31 -22.59 -6.78
C SER A 115 -3.02 -23.29 -7.18
N LEU A 116 -2.49 -24.16 -6.31
CA LEU A 116 -1.27 -24.93 -6.60
C LEU A 116 -1.41 -25.76 -7.88
N LYS A 117 -2.61 -26.31 -8.10
CA LYS A 117 -2.97 -27.02 -9.34
C LYS A 117 -2.70 -26.19 -10.60
N ARG A 118 -2.88 -24.86 -10.55
CA ARG A 118 -2.57 -23.98 -11.68
C ARG A 118 -1.08 -23.99 -12.03
N ASN A 119 -0.17 -24.29 -11.12
CA ASN A 119 1.26 -24.30 -11.40
C ASN A 119 1.80 -25.72 -11.64
N ASP A 120 0.93 -26.72 -11.78
CA ASP A 120 1.32 -28.06 -12.19
C ASP A 120 1.79 -28.05 -13.66
N GLU A 121 2.90 -28.73 -13.94
CA GLU A 121 3.53 -28.78 -15.27
C GLU A 121 2.53 -29.21 -16.35
N GLY A 122 1.72 -30.24 -16.06
CA GLY A 122 0.73 -30.76 -17.00
C GLY A 122 -0.40 -29.76 -17.28
N ASP A 123 -0.87 -29.05 -16.24
CA ASP A 123 -1.90 -28.02 -16.39
C ASP A 123 -1.36 -26.74 -17.04
N ILE A 124 -0.05 -26.43 -16.93
CA ILE A 124 0.62 -25.36 -17.69
C ILE A 124 0.67 -25.72 -19.17
N GLU A 125 1.15 -26.91 -19.51
CA GLU A 125 1.26 -27.37 -20.90
C GLU A 125 -0.10 -27.47 -21.57
N ALA A 126 -1.10 -28.03 -20.88
CA ALA A 126 -2.47 -28.12 -21.40
C ALA A 126 -3.07 -26.75 -21.73
N ARG A 127 -2.77 -25.72 -20.92
CA ARG A 127 -3.21 -24.34 -21.21
C ARG A 127 -2.44 -23.72 -22.37
N TYR A 128 -1.16 -24.01 -22.50
CA TYR A 128 -0.35 -23.54 -23.61
C TYR A 128 -0.83 -24.12 -24.95
N GLU A 129 -0.99 -25.44 -25.02
CA GLU A 129 -1.51 -26.14 -26.20
C GLU A 129 -2.93 -25.69 -26.54
N TRP A 130 -3.80 -25.52 -25.53
CA TRP A 130 -5.13 -24.96 -25.75
C TRP A 130 -5.05 -23.54 -26.34
N ALA A 131 -4.19 -22.67 -25.81
CA ALA A 131 -4.04 -21.30 -26.31
C ALA A 131 -3.52 -21.27 -27.76
N LYS A 132 -2.53 -22.10 -28.08
CA LYS A 132 -1.97 -22.23 -29.44
C LYS A 132 -3.03 -22.71 -30.44
N LYS A 133 -3.72 -23.80 -30.13
CA LYS A 133 -4.83 -24.32 -30.95
C LYS A 133 -5.96 -23.30 -31.13
N THR A 134 -6.20 -22.49 -30.09
CA THR A 134 -7.21 -21.43 -30.12
C THR A 134 -6.80 -20.26 -31.01
N MET A 135 -5.52 -19.91 -31.08
CA MET A 135 -5.00 -18.89 -32.00
C MET A 135 -5.05 -19.34 -33.47
N GLU A 136 -4.91 -20.64 -33.74
CA GLU A 136 -4.99 -21.21 -35.09
C GLU A 136 -6.43 -21.30 -35.63
N LEU A 137 -7.44 -21.30 -34.75
CA LEU A 137 -8.86 -21.31 -35.11
C LEU A 137 -9.38 -19.86 -35.27
N ASP A 138 -10.01 -19.58 -36.42
CA ASP A 138 -10.56 -18.24 -36.71
C ASP A 138 -11.54 -17.74 -35.63
N MET A 139 -11.45 -16.44 -35.31
CA MET A 139 -12.10 -15.74 -34.19
C MET A 139 -13.63 -15.90 -34.16
N SER A 140 -14.23 -16.27 -35.29
CA SER A 140 -15.65 -16.52 -35.47
C SER A 140 -16.19 -17.69 -34.61
N PHE A 141 -15.36 -18.68 -34.26
CA PHE A 141 -15.76 -19.77 -33.34
C PHE A 141 -15.69 -19.38 -31.86
N LEU A 142 -14.76 -18.50 -31.49
CA LEU A 142 -14.56 -18.09 -30.10
C LEU A 142 -15.68 -17.20 -29.57
N ILE A 143 -16.29 -16.39 -30.44
CA ILE A 143 -17.49 -15.59 -30.10
C ILE A 143 -18.67 -16.51 -29.71
N LYS A 144 -18.81 -17.68 -30.37
CA LYS A 144 -19.86 -18.66 -30.05
C LYS A 144 -19.60 -19.44 -28.76
N LEU A 145 -18.35 -19.78 -28.46
CA LEU A 145 -17.96 -20.46 -27.20
C LEU A 145 -17.97 -19.52 -25.98
N CYS A 146 -17.62 -18.25 -26.15
CA CYS A 146 -17.67 -17.23 -25.10
C CYS A 146 -19.10 -17.02 -24.57
N ALA A 147 -20.12 -17.22 -25.42
CA ALA A 147 -21.52 -17.18 -24.99
C ALA A 147 -21.88 -18.30 -23.99
N ILE A 148 -21.12 -19.39 -23.91
CA ILE A 148 -21.41 -20.55 -23.05
C ILE A 148 -20.79 -20.39 -21.64
N SER A 149 -19.65 -19.71 -21.49
CA SER A 149 -18.99 -19.54 -20.18
C SER A 149 -19.58 -18.43 -19.30
N ALA A 150 -20.38 -17.52 -19.87
CA ALA A 150 -21.02 -16.43 -19.12
C ALA A 150 -22.21 -16.87 -18.25
N TYR A 151 -22.76 -18.09 -18.45
CA TYR A 151 -23.93 -18.59 -17.71
C TYR A 151 -23.59 -19.34 -16.41
N ALA A 152 -22.31 -19.59 -16.12
CA ALA A 152 -21.91 -20.31 -14.92
C ALA A 152 -21.46 -19.34 -13.81
N ALA A 153 -22.25 -19.34 -12.73
CA ALA A 153 -22.01 -18.71 -11.43
C ALA A 153 -22.37 -17.22 -11.28
N VAL A 154 -23.67 -16.95 -11.09
CA VAL A 154 -24.11 -15.81 -10.28
C VAL A 154 -23.73 -16.10 -8.82
N ASN A 155 -22.53 -15.72 -8.44
CA ASN A 155 -22.10 -15.75 -7.04
C ASN A 155 -22.49 -14.40 -6.39
N ILE A 156 -23.52 -14.39 -5.54
CA ILE A 156 -23.91 -13.21 -4.77
C ILE A 156 -22.90 -13.04 -3.62
N SER A 157 -21.66 -12.69 -3.97
CA SER A 157 -20.64 -12.31 -2.99
C SER A 157 -20.89 -10.87 -2.57
N ILE A 158 -21.29 -10.67 -1.31
CA ILE A 158 -21.33 -9.34 -0.70
C ILE A 158 -19.87 -8.91 -0.54
N ARG A 159 -19.38 -8.07 -1.45
CA ARG A 159 -18.06 -7.44 -1.30
C ARG A 159 -18.15 -6.43 -0.16
N THR A 160 -17.16 -6.43 0.74
CA THR A 160 -17.07 -5.38 1.76
C THR A 160 -16.94 -4.04 1.05
N PRO A 161 -17.84 -3.08 1.30
CA PRO A 161 -17.73 -1.76 0.69
C PRO A 161 -16.42 -1.12 1.14
N ASN A 162 -15.61 -0.67 0.18
CA ASN A 162 -14.41 0.09 0.49
C ASN A 162 -14.86 1.53 0.78
N VAL A 163 -15.15 1.83 2.05
CA VAL A 163 -15.59 3.16 2.48
C VAL A 163 -14.35 3.98 2.86
N PRO A 164 -14.02 5.06 2.12
CA PRO A 164 -12.95 5.95 2.54
C PRO A 164 -13.41 6.67 3.81
N THR A 165 -12.83 6.29 4.95
CA THR A 165 -13.17 6.89 6.25
C THR A 165 -11.92 7.45 6.90
N THR A 166 -11.96 8.73 7.28
CA THR A 166 -10.85 9.45 7.93
C THR A 166 -10.73 9.15 9.44
N GLN A 167 -11.67 8.36 9.98
CA GLN A 167 -11.76 7.99 11.39
C GLN A 167 -11.78 6.47 11.54
N LEU A 168 -11.23 5.95 12.64
CA LEU A 168 -11.32 4.53 12.99
C LEU A 168 -12.76 4.19 13.35
N VAL A 169 -13.59 3.88 12.36
CA VAL A 169 -14.93 3.34 12.58
C VAL A 169 -14.80 1.82 12.68
N PRO A 170 -15.26 1.17 13.77
CA PRO A 170 -15.27 -0.27 13.85
C PRO A 170 -16.12 -0.83 12.71
N VAL A 171 -15.50 -1.59 11.82
CA VAL A 171 -16.22 -2.34 10.79
C VAL A 171 -16.95 -3.48 11.50
N GLU A 172 -18.28 -3.41 11.54
CA GLU A 172 -19.10 -4.51 12.04
C GLU A 172 -18.97 -5.72 11.12
N VAL A 173 -18.02 -6.60 11.43
CA VAL A 173 -17.95 -7.92 10.82
C VAL A 173 -19.04 -8.76 11.48
N GLY A 174 -20.08 -9.12 10.73
CA GLY A 174 -21.20 -9.92 11.24
C GLY A 174 -20.72 -11.13 12.03
N LYS A 175 -21.42 -11.44 13.14
CA LYS A 175 -21.06 -12.52 14.06
C LYS A 175 -20.70 -13.80 13.30
N LYS A 176 -19.50 -14.34 13.54
CA LYS A 176 -19.09 -15.65 13.02
C LYS A 176 -20.15 -16.69 13.43
N ARG A 177 -20.75 -17.37 12.46
CA ARG A 177 -21.68 -18.47 12.72
C ARG A 177 -20.92 -19.63 13.33
N SER A 178 -21.56 -20.38 14.22
CA SER A 178 -20.91 -21.50 14.90
C SER A 178 -20.55 -22.60 13.92
N LEU A 179 -19.42 -23.28 14.14
CA LEU A 179 -18.97 -24.42 13.33
C LEU A 179 -20.04 -25.51 13.16
N ALA A 180 -20.95 -25.66 14.14
CA ALA A 180 -22.04 -26.62 14.09
C ALA A 180 -23.07 -26.28 12.99
N THR A 181 -23.41 -25.00 12.81
CA THR A 181 -24.37 -24.57 11.78
C THR A 181 -23.79 -24.65 10.37
N GLU A 182 -22.48 -24.47 10.23
CA GLU A 182 -21.77 -24.63 8.96
C GLU A 182 -21.65 -26.10 8.53
N LYS A 183 -21.39 -27.01 9.48
CA LYS A 183 -21.35 -28.46 9.23
C LYS A 183 -22.69 -29.01 8.75
N LEU A 184 -23.80 -28.66 9.42
CA LEU A 184 -25.16 -29.07 9.03
C LEU A 184 -25.53 -28.63 7.61
N ARG A 185 -25.15 -27.40 7.22
CA ARG A 185 -25.41 -26.90 5.85
C ARG A 185 -24.61 -27.63 4.80
N ASN A 186 -23.33 -27.91 5.07
CA ASN A 186 -22.46 -28.65 4.15
C ASN A 186 -22.91 -30.10 3.99
N GLN A 187 -23.49 -30.69 5.04
CA GLN A 187 -24.07 -32.03 5.02
C GLN A 187 -25.35 -32.06 4.18
N ASN A 188 -26.27 -31.12 4.40
CA ASN A 188 -27.49 -30.98 3.60
C ASN A 188 -27.20 -30.68 2.11
N GLN A 189 -26.14 -29.90 1.82
CA GLN A 189 -25.71 -29.66 0.43
C GLN A 189 -25.13 -30.91 -0.23
N LYS A 190 -24.40 -31.76 0.51
CA LYS A 190 -23.91 -33.04 -0.03
C LYS A 190 -25.04 -34.01 -0.32
N GLU A 191 -26.05 -34.08 0.55
CA GLU A 191 -27.23 -34.93 0.36
C GLU A 191 -28.09 -34.49 -0.85
N LEU A 192 -28.21 -33.18 -1.06
CA LEU A 192 -28.87 -32.62 -2.26
C LEU A 192 -28.10 -32.96 -3.55
N LEU A 193 -26.78 -32.92 -3.54
CA LEU A 193 -25.98 -33.28 -4.72
C LEU A 193 -26.04 -34.79 -5.00
N GLN A 194 -26.05 -35.63 -3.96
CA GLN A 194 -26.19 -37.08 -4.11
C GLN A 194 -27.56 -37.48 -4.67
N THR A 195 -28.64 -36.84 -4.21
CA THR A 195 -30.00 -37.11 -4.72
C THR A 195 -30.16 -36.69 -6.19
N ILE A 196 -29.49 -35.63 -6.63
CA ILE A 196 -29.49 -35.21 -8.04
C ILE A 196 -28.73 -36.20 -8.94
N THR A 197 -27.59 -36.73 -8.48
CA THR A 197 -26.81 -37.72 -9.24
C THR A 197 -27.46 -39.09 -9.37
N CYS A 198 -28.36 -39.48 -8.45
CA CYS A 198 -29.07 -40.76 -8.51
C CYS A 198 -30.35 -40.72 -9.38
N ALA A 199 -30.76 -39.54 -9.85
CA ALA A 199 -31.95 -39.34 -10.66
C ALA A 199 -31.66 -39.09 -12.15
N SER A 200 -30.40 -39.27 -12.58
CA SER A 200 -29.93 -39.12 -13.97
C SER A 200 -29.53 -40.47 -14.58
#